data_AF-A0AAE3VUW3-F1
#
_entry.id   AF-A0AAE3VUW3-F1
#
_cell.length_a   1.000
_cell.length_b   1.000
_cell.length_c   1.000
_cell.angle_alpha   90.00
_cell.angle_beta   90.00
_cell.angle_gamma   90.00
#
_symmetry.space_group_name_H-M   'P 1'
#
loop_
_entity.id
_entity.type
_entity.pdbx_description
1 polymer ?
#
loop_
_entity_poly.entity_id
_entity_poly.type
_entity_poly.pdbx_seq_one_letter_code
_entity_poly.pdbx_strand_id
1 'polypeptide(L)'
;MRARLLIVAGLGLGLQAALIVTGFAPPLLITVNALAIVAATAALWMLGRRAVRARGRERVAWGVLTAAMLLWLPATGLNLRVALTGMTERPHLLGPQLLLGTGGAGLVLLCLLVGPGTSLTWRDRLRLTLDGAMAAAALFVPAWAYLIRPASENIGRPVTTLIAVVVCTQLAALAFALVLLSRHRGTNAFTLLAAASAVSGAASVTYCALIVHDRATELAAVAALSTLATFMLIAMTWYPMPETAPCNGAATGLAATLPYLPVLCAFTITVTLRRYGGFDDVIFATMCVVFGLVLLRQAVALHSITVLLAEVEQQRTELQYQATHDHLTGLTNRSYLYQRAAGWGGSPISLLLLDLDGFKEINDRFGHATGDEVIIEVATVLTALVPPHHTVARLGGDEFAVILEPSPPPVEAATFGERLIAAISAKGRVGASLGLAYEPTGRTTLGMLLSDADAALDKAKAAGKGRVAVNMRAIS
;
A
#
# COMPACT_ATOMS: atom_id res chain seq x y z
N MET A 1 -14.95 -15.03 -18.38
CA MET A 1 -14.50 -13.63 -18.59
C MET A 1 -13.19 -13.53 -19.38
N ARG A 2 -12.09 -14.20 -18.97
CA ARG A 2 -10.81 -14.21 -19.71
C ARG A 2 -10.92 -14.64 -21.19
N ALA A 3 -11.72 -15.67 -21.50
CA ALA A 3 -11.94 -16.10 -22.88
C ALA A 3 -12.61 -15.02 -23.77
N ARG A 4 -13.56 -14.25 -23.22
CA ARG A 4 -14.20 -13.13 -23.95
C ARG A 4 -13.23 -11.98 -24.21
N LEU A 5 -12.34 -11.68 -23.25
CA LEU A 5 -11.29 -10.69 -23.44
C LEU A 5 -10.30 -11.11 -24.53
N LEU A 6 -9.86 -12.37 -24.54
CA LEU A 6 -8.97 -12.89 -25.58
C LEU A 6 -9.61 -12.85 -26.97
N ILE A 7 -10.91 -13.13 -27.07
CA ILE A 7 -11.66 -13.03 -28.33
C ILE A 7 -11.73 -11.57 -28.81
N VAL A 8 -12.08 -10.62 -27.94
CA VAL A 8 -12.17 -9.20 -28.31
C VAL A 8 -10.81 -8.59 -28.62
N ALA A 9 -9.79 -8.89 -27.81
CA ALA A 9 -8.42 -8.46 -28.07
C ALA A 9 -7.86 -9.11 -29.35
N GLY A 10 -8.14 -10.39 -29.58
CA GLY A 10 -7.75 -11.13 -30.78
C GLY A 10 -8.42 -10.59 -32.05
N LEU A 11 -9.70 -10.23 -31.98
CA LEU A 11 -10.42 -9.54 -33.06
C LEU A 11 -9.79 -8.17 -33.37
N GLY A 12 -9.52 -7.36 -32.34
CA GLY A 12 -8.87 -6.06 -32.51
C GLY A 12 -7.49 -6.18 -33.14
N LEU A 13 -6.64 -7.08 -32.62
CA LEU A 13 -5.29 -7.34 -33.13
C LEU A 13 -5.30 -7.94 -34.54
N GLY A 14 -6.22 -8.87 -34.82
CA GLY A 14 -6.35 -9.51 -36.13
C GLY A 14 -6.80 -8.52 -37.21
N LEU A 15 -7.77 -7.66 -36.90
CA LEU A 15 -8.22 -6.58 -37.78
C LEU A 15 -7.08 -5.58 -38.07
N GLN A 16 -6.27 -5.29 -37.05
CA GLN A 16 -5.12 -4.41 -37.16
C GLN A 16 -3.99 -5.01 -38.00
N ALA A 17 -3.68 -6.30 -37.82
CA ALA A 17 -2.72 -7.01 -38.66
C ALA A 17 -3.17 -7.05 -40.13
N ALA A 18 -4.46 -7.30 -40.39
CA ALA A 18 -5.02 -7.29 -41.73
C ALA A 18 -4.93 -5.91 -42.41
N LEU A 19 -5.16 -4.82 -41.67
CA LEU A 19 -4.99 -3.46 -42.20
C LEU A 19 -3.55 -3.15 -42.59
N ILE A 20 -2.58 -3.57 -41.77
CA ILE A 20 -1.16 -3.35 -42.05
C ILE A 20 -0.72 -4.15 -43.28
N VAL A 21 -1.10 -5.43 -43.37
CA VAL A 21 -0.72 -6.32 -44.49
C VAL A 21 -1.32 -5.86 -45.82
N THR A 22 -2.53 -5.30 -45.81
CA THR A 22 -3.22 -4.83 -47.02
C THR A 22 -2.86 -3.40 -47.42
N GLY A 23 -1.91 -2.76 -46.73
CA GLY A 23 -1.52 -1.37 -47.01
C GLY A 23 -2.67 -0.38 -46.86
N PHE A 24 -3.61 -0.66 -45.94
CA PHE A 24 -4.78 0.19 -45.67
C PHE A 24 -5.72 0.40 -46.86
N ALA A 25 -5.99 -0.66 -47.62
CA ALA A 25 -6.93 -0.63 -48.73
C ALA A 25 -8.28 0.04 -48.32
N PRO A 26 -8.82 0.99 -49.12
CA PRO A 26 -10.04 1.73 -48.81
C PRO A 26 -11.25 0.89 -48.32
N PRO A 27 -11.60 -0.26 -48.94
CA PRO A 27 -12.74 -1.05 -48.48
C PRO A 27 -12.55 -1.62 -47.07
N LEU A 28 -11.31 -2.01 -46.72
CA LEU A 28 -11.01 -2.53 -45.38
C LEU A 28 -11.01 -1.39 -44.35
N LEU A 29 -10.49 -0.22 -44.71
CA LEU A 29 -10.49 0.97 -43.86
C LEU A 29 -11.91 1.45 -43.52
N ILE A 30 -12.80 1.50 -44.52
CA ILE A 30 -14.23 1.82 -44.33
C ILE A 30 -14.87 0.79 -43.39
N THR A 31 -14.61 -0.50 -43.61
CA THR A 31 -15.14 -1.59 -42.78
C THR A 31 -14.69 -1.45 -41.32
N VAL A 32 -13.42 -1.14 -41.07
CA VAL A 32 -12.88 -0.94 -39.71
C VAL A 32 -13.52 0.25 -39.01
N ASN A 33 -13.65 1.39 -39.71
CA ASN A 33 -14.29 2.57 -39.13
C ASN A 33 -15.79 2.36 -38.85
N ALA A 34 -16.51 1.66 -39.74
CA ALA A 34 -17.89 1.28 -39.51
C ALA A 34 -18.04 0.37 -38.28
N LEU A 35 -17.16 -0.64 -38.16
CA LEU A 35 -17.12 -1.52 -36.99
C LEU A 35 -16.79 -0.74 -35.70
N ALA A 36 -15.89 0.25 -35.77
CA ALA A 36 -15.55 1.12 -34.66
C ALA A 36 -16.76 1.94 -34.18
N ILE A 37 -17.63 2.41 -35.07
CA ILE A 37 -18.87 3.12 -34.71
C ILE A 37 -19.86 2.18 -34.04
N VAL A 38 -20.06 0.96 -34.56
CA VAL A 38 -20.94 -0.05 -33.95
C VAL A 38 -20.43 -0.39 -32.55
N ALA A 39 -19.12 -0.64 -32.43
CA ALA A 39 -18.43 -0.89 -31.18
C ALA A 39 -18.62 0.29 -30.19
N ALA A 40 -18.41 1.52 -30.65
CA ALA A 40 -18.54 2.72 -29.83
C ALA A 40 -19.98 2.94 -29.34
N THR A 41 -20.97 2.69 -30.21
CA THR A 41 -22.40 2.78 -29.86
C THR A 41 -22.79 1.74 -28.83
N ALA A 42 -22.31 0.49 -28.99
CA ALA A 42 -22.52 -0.56 -28.01
C ALA A 42 -21.87 -0.22 -26.65
N ALA A 43 -20.64 0.30 -26.66
CA ALA A 43 -19.95 0.75 -25.45
C ALA A 43 -20.73 1.85 -24.73
N LEU A 44 -21.20 2.86 -25.46
CA LEU A 44 -22.01 3.95 -24.93
C LEU A 44 -23.27 3.43 -24.22
N TRP A 45 -24.00 2.51 -24.85
CA TRP A 45 -25.19 1.91 -24.26
C TRP A 45 -24.87 1.10 -22.99
N MET A 46 -23.81 0.28 -23.03
CA MET A 46 -23.39 -0.54 -21.89
C MET A 46 -22.91 0.31 -20.70
N LEU A 47 -22.09 1.35 -20.97
CA LEU A 47 -21.61 2.31 -19.96
C LEU A 47 -22.78 3.08 -19.33
N GLY A 48 -23.70 3.59 -20.15
CA GLY A 48 -24.90 4.28 -19.67
C GLY A 48 -25.80 3.39 -18.81
N ARG A 49 -26.02 2.14 -19.23
CA ARG A 49 -26.80 1.16 -18.44
C ARG A 49 -26.15 0.85 -17.09
N ARG A 50 -24.82 0.80 -17.02
CA ARG A 50 -24.09 0.66 -15.75
C ARG A 50 -24.18 1.91 -14.89
N ALA A 51 -24.06 3.10 -15.49
CA ALA A 51 -24.20 4.36 -14.77
C ALA A 51 -25.56 4.48 -14.05
N VAL A 52 -26.65 4.04 -14.69
CA VAL A 52 -28.00 4.06 -14.09
C VAL A 52 -28.16 3.05 -12.95
N ARG A 53 -27.47 1.90 -13.02
CA ARG A 53 -27.57 0.83 -12.02
C ARG A 53 -26.62 1.00 -10.83
N ALA A 54 -25.52 1.70 -11.03
CA ALA A 54 -24.51 1.95 -10.01
C ALA A 54 -25.02 2.99 -8.98
N ARG A 55 -24.42 2.96 -7.77
CA ARG A 55 -24.72 3.92 -6.70
C ARG A 55 -23.45 4.64 -6.25
N GLY A 56 -23.61 5.80 -5.59
CA GLY A 56 -22.50 6.57 -5.03
C GLY A 56 -21.47 7.03 -6.06
N ARG A 57 -20.18 6.92 -5.72
CA ARG A 57 -19.06 7.34 -6.57
C ARG A 57 -18.93 6.52 -7.86
N GLU A 58 -19.37 5.27 -7.84
CA GLU A 58 -19.36 4.39 -9.02
C GLU A 58 -20.27 4.92 -10.14
N ARG A 59 -21.45 5.47 -9.77
CA ARG A 59 -22.35 6.13 -10.71
C ARG A 59 -21.69 7.33 -11.40
N VAL A 60 -20.95 8.14 -10.64
CA VAL A 60 -20.24 9.31 -11.18
C VAL A 60 -19.20 8.87 -12.19
N ALA A 61 -18.40 7.85 -11.88
CA ALA A 61 -17.36 7.37 -12.80
C ALA A 61 -17.94 6.79 -14.11
N TRP A 62 -18.95 5.91 -14.01
CA TRP A 62 -19.62 5.41 -15.22
C TRP A 62 -20.30 6.54 -16.01
N GLY A 63 -20.84 7.55 -15.33
CA GLY A 63 -21.39 8.75 -15.97
C GLY A 63 -20.34 9.58 -16.72
N VAL A 64 -19.18 9.84 -16.11
CA VAL A 64 -18.06 10.55 -16.75
C VAL A 64 -17.55 9.77 -17.97
N LEU A 65 -17.42 8.44 -17.87
CA LEU A 65 -17.02 7.60 -19.01
C LEU A 65 -18.06 7.60 -20.13
N THR A 66 -19.35 7.61 -19.78
CA THR A 66 -20.44 7.73 -20.76
C THR A 66 -20.36 9.08 -21.48
N ALA A 67 -20.11 10.18 -20.75
CA ALA A 67 -19.91 11.51 -21.32
C ALA A 67 -18.66 11.58 -22.22
N ALA A 68 -17.56 10.95 -21.81
CA ALA A 68 -16.36 10.83 -22.65
C ALA A 68 -16.66 10.10 -23.96
N MET A 69 -17.47 9.02 -23.90
CA MET A 69 -17.88 8.27 -25.07
C MET A 69 -18.80 9.07 -26.01
N LEU A 70 -19.67 9.92 -25.47
CA LEU A 70 -20.52 10.84 -26.24
C LEU A 70 -19.71 11.87 -27.01
N LEU A 71 -18.58 12.34 -26.46
CA LEU A 71 -17.66 13.21 -27.19
C LEU A 71 -16.90 12.45 -28.28
N TRP A 72 -16.60 11.17 -28.06
CA TRP A 72 -15.77 10.38 -28.97
C TRP A 72 -16.53 9.84 -30.19
N LEU A 73 -17.82 9.50 -30.04
CA LEU A 73 -18.64 8.93 -31.10
C LEU A 73 -18.75 9.83 -32.35
N PRO A 74 -19.02 11.16 -32.25
CA PRO A 74 -19.03 12.03 -33.43
C PRO A 74 -17.66 12.13 -34.11
N ALA A 75 -16.56 12.09 -33.34
CA ALA A 75 -15.21 12.10 -33.91
C ALA A 75 -14.96 10.86 -34.78
N THR A 76 -15.38 9.66 -34.33
CA THR A 76 -15.31 8.44 -35.15
C THR A 76 -16.20 8.50 -36.39
N GLY A 77 -17.38 9.13 -36.31
CA GLY A 77 -18.25 9.37 -37.46
C GLY A 77 -17.64 10.29 -38.51
N LEU A 78 -16.95 11.35 -38.08
CA LEU A 78 -16.21 12.23 -38.98
C LEU A 78 -15.07 11.49 -39.69
N ASN A 79 -14.33 10.63 -38.99
CA ASN A 79 -13.28 9.81 -39.59
C ASN A 79 -13.83 8.85 -40.66
N LEU A 80 -15.00 8.23 -40.42
CA LEU A 80 -15.66 7.41 -41.44
C LEU A 80 -16.07 8.24 -42.66
N ARG A 81 -16.59 9.45 -42.47
CA ARG A 81 -16.94 10.36 -43.58
C ARG A 81 -15.72 10.68 -44.45
N VAL A 82 -14.56 10.95 -43.83
CA VAL A 82 -13.31 11.17 -44.55
C VAL A 82 -12.90 9.92 -45.34
N ALA A 83 -12.99 8.72 -44.73
CA ALA A 83 -12.69 7.46 -45.40
C ALA A 83 -13.62 7.17 -46.60
N LEU A 84 -14.90 7.52 -46.51
CA LEU A 84 -15.91 7.31 -47.57
C LEU A 84 -15.78 8.29 -48.73
N THR A 85 -15.48 9.55 -48.43
CA THR A 85 -15.44 10.62 -49.45
C THR A 85 -14.14 10.63 -50.24
N GLY A 86 -13.10 9.90 -49.77
CA GLY A 86 -11.78 9.91 -50.40
C GLY A 86 -11.12 11.29 -50.44
N MET A 87 -11.72 12.29 -49.76
CA MET A 87 -11.23 13.65 -49.73
C MET A 87 -9.95 13.69 -48.92
N THR A 88 -8.83 13.62 -49.63
CA THR A 88 -7.51 14.09 -49.21
C THR A 88 -7.42 15.61 -49.36
N GLU A 89 -8.48 16.35 -49.01
CA GLU A 89 -8.25 17.74 -48.63
C GLU A 89 -7.17 17.67 -47.55
N ARG A 90 -6.06 18.42 -47.72
CA ARG A 90 -4.98 18.52 -46.72
C ARG A 90 -5.65 18.43 -45.37
N PRO A 91 -5.37 17.40 -44.54
CA PRO A 91 -6.14 17.18 -43.34
C PRO A 91 -6.18 18.52 -42.64
N HIS A 92 -7.37 19.15 -42.56
CA HIS A 92 -7.49 20.42 -41.87
C HIS A 92 -6.88 20.13 -40.52
N LEU A 93 -5.69 20.69 -40.24
CA LEU A 93 -4.82 20.27 -39.13
C LEU A 93 -5.56 20.31 -37.78
N LEU A 94 -6.71 20.98 -37.78
CA LEU A 94 -7.60 21.32 -36.69
C LEU A 94 -9.04 20.85 -36.95
N GLY A 95 -9.25 19.66 -37.51
CA GLY A 95 -10.60 19.11 -37.65
C GLY A 95 -11.31 18.94 -36.29
N PRO A 96 -12.64 19.16 -36.19
CA PRO A 96 -13.38 19.08 -34.92
C PRO A 96 -13.27 17.72 -34.22
N GLN A 97 -12.92 16.66 -34.95
CA GLN A 97 -12.58 15.33 -34.42
C GLN A 97 -11.44 15.35 -33.37
N LEU A 98 -10.43 16.21 -33.52
CA LEU A 98 -9.29 16.29 -32.61
C LEU A 98 -9.66 16.97 -31.29
N LEU A 99 -10.49 18.03 -31.36
CA LEU A 99 -11.03 18.73 -30.19
C LEU A 99 -11.94 17.82 -29.37
N LEU A 100 -12.85 17.11 -30.03
CA LEU A 100 -13.74 16.15 -29.41
C LEU A 100 -12.98 14.99 -28.75
N GLY A 101 -11.96 14.45 -29.44
CA GLY A 101 -11.07 13.44 -28.87
C GLY A 101 -10.30 13.91 -27.63
N THR A 102 -9.86 15.17 -27.63
CA THR A 102 -9.17 15.78 -26.50
C THR A 102 -10.09 15.99 -25.30
N GLY A 103 -11.32 16.44 -25.53
CA GLY A 103 -12.34 16.55 -24.48
C GLY A 103 -12.67 15.19 -23.85
N GLY A 104 -12.80 14.15 -24.68
CA GLY A 104 -12.98 12.77 -24.21
C GLY A 104 -11.80 12.27 -23.36
N ALA A 105 -10.56 12.49 -23.82
CA ALA A 105 -9.36 12.12 -23.06
C ALA A 105 -9.24 12.88 -21.74
N GLY A 106 -9.62 14.16 -21.69
CA GLY A 106 -9.66 14.96 -20.46
C GLY A 106 -10.66 14.39 -19.44
N LEU A 107 -11.84 13.95 -19.88
CA LEU A 107 -12.82 13.28 -19.01
C LEU A 107 -12.32 11.91 -18.54
N VAL A 108 -11.63 11.15 -19.39
CA VAL A 108 -10.99 9.89 -18.98
C VAL A 108 -9.90 10.14 -17.95
N LEU A 109 -9.03 11.13 -18.16
CA LEU A 109 -8.01 11.55 -17.19
C LEU A 109 -8.65 11.95 -15.85
N LEU A 110 -9.73 12.74 -15.88
CA LEU A 110 -10.50 13.08 -14.68
C LEU A 110 -11.02 11.82 -13.98
N CYS A 111 -11.54 10.85 -14.74
CA CYS A 111 -11.99 9.57 -14.19
C CYS A 111 -10.84 8.72 -13.63
N LEU A 112 -9.63 8.79 -14.19
CA LEU A 112 -8.45 8.10 -13.67
C LEU A 112 -7.95 8.75 -12.36
N LEU A 113 -8.07 10.08 -12.25
CA LEU A 113 -7.69 10.86 -11.06
C LEU A 113 -8.71 10.74 -9.92
N VAL A 114 -10.00 10.77 -10.25
CA VAL A 114 -11.12 10.86 -9.28
C VAL A 114 -11.81 9.51 -9.07
N GLY A 115 -11.35 8.46 -9.74
CA GLY A 115 -12.02 7.17 -9.93
C GLY A 115 -12.73 6.55 -8.70
N PRO A 116 -13.77 5.74 -8.98
CA PRO A 116 -14.91 5.54 -8.07
C PRO A 116 -14.64 4.73 -6.80
N GLY A 117 -13.55 3.96 -6.75
CA GLY A 117 -13.25 3.00 -5.68
C GLY A 117 -12.09 3.39 -4.75
N THR A 118 -11.63 4.64 -4.77
CA THR A 118 -10.42 5.00 -4.01
C THR A 118 -10.73 5.37 -2.56
N SER A 119 -10.83 4.35 -1.69
CA SER A 119 -10.47 4.47 -0.26
C SER A 119 -8.95 4.70 -0.08
N LEU A 120 -8.31 5.39 -1.03
CA LEU A 120 -6.91 5.78 -0.95
C LEU A 120 -6.79 6.87 0.09
N THR A 121 -5.84 6.69 0.99
CA THR A 121 -5.40 7.76 1.88
C THR A 121 -4.99 8.97 1.04
N TRP A 122 -5.07 10.17 1.63
CA TRP A 122 -4.62 11.39 0.95
C TRP A 122 -3.15 11.27 0.49
N ARG A 123 -2.32 10.53 1.23
CA ARG A 123 -0.91 10.28 0.92
C ARG A 123 -0.74 9.45 -0.36
N ASP A 124 -1.54 8.41 -0.54
CA ASP A 124 -1.46 7.58 -1.74
C ASP A 124 -1.99 8.28 -2.98
N ARG A 125 -3.00 9.15 -2.82
CA ARG A 125 -3.44 10.07 -3.88
C ARG A 125 -2.34 11.05 -4.26
N LEU A 126 -1.68 11.65 -3.28
CA LEU A 126 -0.56 12.55 -3.52
C LEU A 126 0.58 11.84 -4.25
N ARG A 127 0.93 10.62 -3.84
CA ARG A 127 1.95 9.81 -4.53
C ARG A 127 1.58 9.46 -5.96
N LEU A 128 0.33 9.06 -6.20
CA LEU A 128 -0.15 8.72 -7.54
C LEU A 128 -0.12 9.94 -8.46
N THR A 129 -0.60 11.08 -7.96
CA THR A 129 -0.62 12.35 -8.71
C THR A 129 0.78 12.85 -9.02
N LEU A 130 1.72 12.73 -8.08
CA LEU A 130 3.13 13.06 -8.31
C LEU A 130 3.79 12.12 -9.34
N ASP A 131 3.57 10.81 -9.24
CA ASP A 131 4.10 9.86 -10.24
C ASP A 131 3.55 10.13 -11.64
N GLY A 132 2.25 10.41 -11.77
CA GLY A 132 1.61 10.75 -13.04
C GLY A 132 2.08 12.10 -13.60
N ALA A 133 2.18 13.13 -12.76
CA ALA A 133 2.67 14.45 -13.17
C ALA A 133 4.14 14.40 -13.61
N MET A 134 4.98 13.67 -12.88
CA MET A 134 6.39 13.44 -13.21
C MET A 134 6.54 12.75 -14.57
N ALA A 135 5.79 11.67 -14.81
CA ALA A 135 5.81 10.97 -16.08
C ALA A 135 5.27 11.84 -17.24
N ALA A 136 4.21 12.62 -17.01
CA ALA A 136 3.65 13.52 -18.02
C ALA A 136 4.64 14.63 -18.41
N ALA A 137 5.26 15.28 -17.42
CA ALA A 137 6.29 16.31 -17.65
C ALA A 137 7.52 15.74 -18.36
N ALA A 138 7.91 14.49 -18.05
CA ALA A 138 9.00 13.82 -18.74
C ALA A 138 8.66 13.50 -20.21
N LEU A 139 7.45 13.01 -20.49
CA LEU A 139 7.00 12.74 -21.87
C LEU A 139 6.79 14.02 -22.69
N PHE A 140 6.60 15.18 -22.04
CA PHE A 140 6.53 16.46 -22.73
C PHE A 140 7.84 16.81 -23.46
N VAL A 141 8.99 16.35 -22.98
CA VAL A 141 10.31 16.69 -23.54
C VAL A 141 10.49 16.20 -24.97
N PRO A 142 10.31 14.91 -25.30
CA PRO A 142 10.33 14.46 -26.69
C PRO A 142 9.21 15.10 -27.51
N ALA A 143 8.03 15.32 -26.93
CA ALA A 143 6.92 15.94 -27.64
C ALA A 143 7.20 17.42 -27.99
N TRP A 144 7.87 18.15 -27.11
CA TRP A 144 8.32 19.50 -27.40
C TRP A 144 9.36 19.48 -28.53
N ALA A 145 10.42 18.70 -28.36
CA ALA A 145 11.57 18.69 -29.25
C ALA A 145 11.24 18.23 -30.69
N TYR A 146 10.41 17.20 -30.84
CA TYR A 146 10.18 16.55 -32.14
C TYR A 146 8.81 16.84 -32.76
N LEU A 147 7.90 17.48 -32.02
CA LEU A 147 6.53 17.74 -32.49
C LEU A 147 6.12 19.21 -32.34
N ILE A 148 6.13 19.75 -31.12
CA ILE A 148 5.57 21.10 -30.87
C ILE A 148 6.51 22.20 -31.40
N ARG A 149 7.82 22.09 -31.16
CA ARG A 149 8.80 23.06 -31.66
C ARG A 149 8.82 23.12 -33.20
N PRO A 150 8.97 22.00 -33.94
CA PRO A 150 8.86 22.02 -35.40
C PRO A 150 7.52 22.56 -35.91
N ALA A 151 6.41 22.25 -35.23
CA ALA A 151 5.10 22.80 -35.58
C ALA A 151 5.02 24.32 -35.37
N SER A 152 5.71 24.86 -34.36
CA SER A 152 5.79 26.30 -34.09
C SER A 152 6.56 27.06 -35.17
N GLU A 153 7.56 26.42 -35.75
CA GLU A 153 8.41 26.99 -36.80
C GLU A 153 7.72 26.93 -38.17
N ASN A 154 6.93 25.87 -38.45
CA ASN A 154 6.42 25.57 -39.80
C ASN A 154 4.93 25.90 -40.04
N ILE A 155 4.07 25.91 -39.02
CA ILE A 155 2.59 25.86 -39.19
C ILE A 155 1.87 27.09 -38.60
N GLY A 156 2.58 27.90 -37.80
CA GLY A 156 2.07 29.15 -37.23
C GLY A 156 1.39 29.01 -35.86
N ARG A 157 1.44 30.09 -35.06
CA ARG A 157 1.09 30.11 -33.63
C ARG A 157 -0.27 29.50 -33.24
N PRO A 158 -1.43 29.83 -33.86
CA PRO A 158 -2.71 29.32 -33.38
C PRO A 158 -2.85 27.79 -33.55
N VAL A 159 -2.28 27.24 -34.64
CA VAL A 159 -2.29 25.80 -34.92
C VAL A 159 -1.38 25.08 -33.93
N THR A 160 -0.19 25.61 -33.67
CA THR A 160 0.75 25.07 -32.69
C THR A 160 0.16 25.04 -31.29
N THR A 161 -0.53 26.11 -30.85
CA THR A 161 -1.17 26.14 -29.53
C THR A 161 -2.21 25.04 -29.40
N LEU A 162 -3.01 24.78 -30.44
CA LEU A 162 -3.98 23.69 -30.36
C LEU A 162 -3.30 22.31 -30.32
N ILE A 163 -2.28 22.07 -31.16
CA ILE A 163 -1.49 20.83 -31.12
C ILE A 163 -0.89 20.62 -29.73
N ALA A 164 -0.35 21.67 -29.11
CA ALA A 164 0.21 21.61 -27.77
C ALA A 164 -0.85 21.21 -26.73
N VAL A 165 -2.05 21.79 -26.76
CA VAL A 165 -3.16 21.44 -25.84
C VAL A 165 -3.57 19.97 -26.01
N VAL A 166 -3.72 19.52 -27.25
CA VAL A 166 -4.09 18.14 -27.59
C VAL A 166 -3.03 17.18 -27.05
N VAL A 167 -1.78 17.39 -27.43
CA VAL A 167 -0.65 16.52 -27.05
C VAL A 167 -0.46 16.49 -25.55
N CYS A 168 -0.47 17.64 -24.86
CA CYS A 168 -0.30 17.68 -23.41
C CYS A 168 -1.40 16.91 -22.67
N THR A 169 -2.65 17.04 -23.11
CA THR A 169 -3.79 16.31 -22.51
C THR A 169 -3.63 14.80 -22.71
N GLN A 170 -3.23 14.36 -23.90
CA GLN A 170 -3.02 12.95 -24.22
C GLN A 170 -1.81 12.36 -23.50
N LEU A 171 -0.72 13.12 -23.37
CA LEU A 171 0.45 12.71 -22.59
C LEU A 171 0.14 12.59 -21.11
N ALA A 172 -0.67 13.50 -20.55
CA ALA A 172 -1.14 13.37 -19.18
C ALA A 172 -1.99 12.10 -19.01
N ALA A 173 -2.99 11.87 -19.88
CA ALA A 173 -3.81 10.66 -19.84
C ALA A 173 -2.97 9.37 -19.97
N LEU A 174 -2.00 9.34 -20.88
CA LEU A 174 -1.05 8.25 -21.07
C LEU A 174 -0.17 8.02 -19.83
N ALA A 175 0.43 9.08 -19.27
CA ALA A 175 1.29 8.99 -18.11
C ALA A 175 0.54 8.42 -16.89
N PHE A 176 -0.65 8.95 -16.61
CA PHE A 176 -1.49 8.46 -15.51
C PHE A 176 -1.95 7.02 -15.74
N ALA A 177 -2.29 6.66 -16.98
CA ALA A 177 -2.62 5.29 -17.33
C ALA A 177 -1.45 4.32 -17.08
N LEU A 178 -0.23 4.67 -17.49
CA LEU A 178 0.96 3.84 -17.29
C LEU A 178 1.29 3.65 -15.80
N VAL A 179 1.20 4.72 -15.01
CA VAL A 179 1.39 4.68 -13.55
C VAL A 179 0.34 3.81 -12.86
N LEU A 180 -0.89 3.83 -13.35
CA LEU A 180 -1.95 2.96 -12.83
C LEU A 180 -1.73 1.49 -13.20
N LEU A 181 -1.34 1.21 -14.44
CA LEU A 181 -1.03 -0.14 -14.90
C LEU A 181 0.17 -0.74 -14.15
N SER A 182 1.17 0.07 -13.80
CA SER A 182 2.33 -0.42 -13.04
C SER A 182 1.98 -0.83 -11.61
N ARG A 183 0.96 -0.20 -11.01
CA ARG A 183 0.57 -0.42 -9.62
C ARG A 183 -0.47 -1.53 -9.45
N HIS A 184 -1.25 -1.84 -10.49
CA HIS A 184 -2.33 -2.82 -10.40
C HIS A 184 -1.95 -4.17 -11.03
N ARG A 185 -1.89 -5.22 -10.19
CA ARG A 185 -1.81 -6.62 -10.66
C ARG A 185 -3.21 -7.22 -10.77
N GLY A 186 -3.80 -7.17 -11.97
CA GLY A 186 -5.09 -7.81 -12.24
C GLY A 186 -5.90 -7.16 -13.37
N THR A 187 -6.77 -7.94 -14.00
CA THR A 187 -7.67 -7.44 -15.05
C THR A 187 -8.99 -7.00 -14.42
N ASN A 188 -9.17 -5.69 -14.25
CA ASN A 188 -10.40 -5.07 -13.75
C ASN A 188 -10.85 -3.99 -14.75
N ALA A 189 -12.07 -3.47 -14.59
CA ALA A 189 -12.55 -2.39 -15.45
C ALA A 189 -11.60 -1.18 -15.48
N PHE A 190 -11.01 -0.84 -14.32
CA PHE A 190 -10.10 0.29 -14.20
C PHE A 190 -8.74 0.08 -14.89
N THR A 191 -8.17 -1.13 -14.88
CA THR A 191 -6.92 -1.41 -15.61
C THR A 191 -7.15 -1.51 -17.11
N LEU A 192 -8.32 -1.96 -17.55
CA LEU A 192 -8.72 -1.90 -18.95
C LEU A 192 -8.95 -0.46 -19.43
N LEU A 193 -9.51 0.41 -18.59
CA LEU A 193 -9.61 1.85 -18.88
C LEU A 193 -8.22 2.48 -19.05
N ALA A 194 -7.30 2.21 -18.12
CA ALA A 194 -5.93 2.69 -18.21
C ALA A 194 -5.25 2.17 -19.48
N ALA A 195 -5.35 0.88 -19.79
CA ALA A 195 -4.80 0.32 -21.03
C ALA A 195 -5.38 0.98 -22.29
N ALA A 196 -6.70 1.15 -22.36
CA ALA A 196 -7.36 1.82 -23.48
C ALA A 196 -6.90 3.28 -23.61
N SER A 197 -6.78 4.00 -22.50
CA SER A 197 -6.29 5.38 -22.46
C SER A 197 -4.82 5.48 -22.89
N ALA A 198 -3.97 4.52 -22.52
CA ALA A 198 -2.58 4.49 -22.95
C ALA A 198 -2.46 4.27 -24.47
N VAL A 199 -3.20 3.30 -25.01
CA VAL A 199 -3.22 3.03 -26.47
C VAL A 199 -3.76 4.25 -27.23
N SER A 200 -4.85 4.84 -26.75
CA SER A 200 -5.48 6.02 -27.37
C SER A 200 -4.56 7.26 -27.32
N GLY A 201 -3.90 7.51 -26.19
CA GLY A 201 -2.96 8.61 -26.03
C GLY A 201 -1.74 8.46 -26.96
N ALA A 202 -1.15 7.26 -27.01
CA ALA A 202 -0.03 6.97 -27.91
C ALA A 202 -0.42 7.12 -29.39
N ALA A 203 -1.60 6.62 -29.77
CA ALA A 203 -2.15 6.79 -31.11
C ALA A 203 -2.34 8.28 -31.45
N SER A 204 -2.93 9.05 -30.55
CA SER A 204 -3.20 10.48 -30.76
C SER A 204 -1.92 11.32 -30.90
N VAL A 205 -0.89 11.04 -30.09
CA VAL A 205 0.41 11.72 -30.21
C VAL A 205 1.10 11.35 -31.53
N THR A 206 1.02 10.07 -31.94
CA THR A 206 1.56 9.62 -33.23
C THR A 206 0.82 10.26 -34.40
N TYR A 207 -0.50 10.42 -34.30
CA TYR A 207 -1.32 11.12 -35.30
C TYR A 207 -0.82 12.55 -35.52
N CYS A 208 -0.63 13.31 -34.44
CA CYS A 208 -0.09 14.67 -34.51
C CYS A 208 1.32 14.70 -35.11
N ALA A 209 2.18 13.74 -34.77
CA ALA A 209 3.52 13.63 -35.34
C ALA A 209 3.51 13.38 -36.84
N LEU A 210 2.68 12.44 -37.33
CA LEU A 210 2.58 12.18 -38.76
C LEU A 210 2.06 13.39 -39.53
N ILE A 211 1.14 14.16 -38.96
CA ILE A 211 0.63 15.39 -39.57
C ILE A 211 1.73 16.46 -39.66
N VAL A 212 2.51 16.67 -38.60
CA VAL A 212 3.56 17.69 -38.59
C VAL A 212 4.71 17.34 -39.54
N HIS A 213 4.99 16.04 -39.75
CA HIS A 213 6.05 15.55 -40.64
C HIS A 213 5.57 15.23 -42.07
N ASP A 214 4.38 15.69 -42.45
CA ASP A 214 3.75 15.49 -43.78
C ASP A 214 3.69 14.02 -44.23
N ARG A 215 3.59 13.09 -43.29
CA ARG A 215 3.49 11.65 -43.53
C ARG A 215 2.04 11.18 -43.59
N ALA A 216 1.27 11.87 -44.43
CA ALA A 216 -0.18 11.72 -44.45
C ALA A 216 -0.64 10.29 -44.83
N THR A 217 0.16 9.58 -45.60
CA THR A 217 -0.10 8.20 -46.05
C THR A 217 -0.03 7.17 -44.93
N GLU A 218 0.62 7.48 -43.81
CA GLU A 218 0.76 6.60 -42.65
C GLU A 218 -0.38 6.79 -41.62
N LEU A 219 -1.28 7.78 -41.80
CA LEU A 219 -2.40 8.06 -40.86
C LEU A 219 -3.32 6.87 -40.61
N ALA A 220 -3.47 6.00 -41.61
CA ALA A 220 -4.35 4.84 -41.51
C ALA A 220 -3.87 3.82 -40.47
N ALA A 221 -2.55 3.74 -40.20
CA ALA A 221 -1.99 2.92 -39.13
C ALA A 221 -2.41 3.39 -37.73
N VAL A 222 -2.56 4.70 -37.57
CA VAL A 222 -2.96 5.33 -36.31
C VAL A 222 -4.46 5.19 -36.03
N ALA A 223 -5.28 5.22 -37.09
CA ALA A 223 -6.71 4.90 -36.99
C ALA A 223 -6.95 3.46 -36.51
N ALA A 224 -6.09 2.51 -36.90
CA ALA A 224 -6.17 1.12 -36.47
C ALA A 224 -5.91 0.97 -34.95
N LEU A 225 -4.90 1.64 -34.40
CA LEU A 225 -4.61 1.66 -32.96
C LEU A 225 -5.77 2.24 -32.13
N SER A 226 -6.44 3.27 -32.66
CA SER A 226 -7.60 3.89 -32.01
C SER A 226 -8.78 2.91 -31.89
N THR A 227 -8.93 2.00 -32.86
CA THR A 227 -9.98 0.97 -32.87
C THR A 227 -9.74 -0.09 -31.79
N LEU A 228 -8.48 -0.47 -31.55
CA LEU A 228 -8.09 -1.37 -30.47
C LEU A 228 -8.49 -0.79 -29.09
N ALA A 229 -8.29 0.51 -28.88
CA ALA A 229 -8.71 1.19 -27.66
C ALA A 229 -10.23 1.11 -27.43
N THR A 230 -11.05 1.28 -28.49
CA THR A 230 -12.51 1.13 -28.42
C THR A 230 -12.93 -0.26 -27.97
N PHE A 231 -12.28 -1.31 -28.50
CA PHE A 231 -12.54 -2.68 -28.08
C PHE A 231 -12.18 -2.94 -26.62
N MET A 232 -11.10 -2.34 -26.12
CA MET A 232 -10.74 -2.40 -24.70
C MET A 232 -11.77 -1.70 -23.80
N LEU A 233 -12.34 -0.57 -24.24
CA LEU A 233 -13.43 0.12 -23.52
C LEU A 233 -14.72 -0.71 -23.48
N ILE A 234 -15.03 -1.49 -24.52
CA ILE A 234 -16.15 -2.45 -24.46
C ILE A 234 -15.85 -3.54 -23.45
N ALA A 235 -14.66 -4.15 -23.55
CA ALA A 235 -14.26 -5.24 -22.67
C ALA A 235 -14.31 -4.81 -21.19
N MET A 236 -13.96 -3.56 -20.89
CA MET A 236 -14.08 -2.95 -19.57
C MET A 236 -15.49 -3.09 -18.97
N THR A 237 -16.56 -2.97 -19.77
CA THR A 237 -17.95 -3.05 -19.28
C THR A 237 -18.36 -4.44 -18.79
N TRP A 238 -17.57 -5.48 -19.03
CA TRP A 238 -17.82 -6.83 -18.52
C TRP A 238 -17.11 -7.12 -17.20
N TYR A 239 -16.17 -6.28 -16.79
CA TYR A 239 -15.43 -6.45 -15.54
C TYR A 239 -16.06 -5.63 -14.41
N PRO A 240 -16.06 -6.13 -13.17
CA PRO A 240 -16.51 -5.34 -12.03
C PRO A 240 -15.57 -4.14 -11.80
N MET A 241 -16.11 -3.06 -11.25
CA MET A 241 -15.30 -1.98 -10.69
C MET A 241 -14.66 -2.50 -9.39
N PRO A 242 -13.37 -2.23 -9.12
CA PRO A 242 -12.74 -2.70 -7.89
C PRO A 242 -13.46 -2.13 -6.64
N GLU A 243 -13.91 -3.01 -5.75
CA GLU A 243 -14.66 -2.66 -4.52
C GLU A 243 -13.78 -2.12 -3.39
N THR A 244 -12.49 -2.43 -3.39
CA THR A 244 -11.51 -1.93 -2.41
C THR A 244 -10.39 -1.17 -3.11
N ALA A 245 -9.85 -0.13 -2.44
CA ALA A 245 -8.70 0.59 -2.97
C ALA A 245 -7.52 -0.41 -3.17
N PRO A 246 -6.98 -0.49 -4.39
CA PRO A 246 -5.97 -1.49 -4.75
C PRO A 246 -4.55 -1.16 -4.27
N CYS A 247 -4.39 -0.17 -3.38
CA CYS A 247 -3.08 0.28 -2.89
C CYS A 247 -2.82 -0.19 -1.46
N ASN A 248 -3.03 -1.47 -1.17
CA ASN A 248 -2.52 -2.06 0.09
C ASN A 248 -1.04 -2.49 -0.01
N GLY A 249 -0.35 -2.12 -1.09
CA GLY A 249 1.10 -2.31 -1.20
C GLY A 249 1.74 -1.25 -2.10
N ALA A 250 2.89 -0.73 -1.68
CA ALA A 250 3.80 -0.04 -2.59
C ALA A 250 4.10 -0.98 -3.77
N ALA A 251 4.21 -0.45 -5.00
CA ALA A 251 4.68 -1.25 -6.13
C ALA A 251 6.05 -1.87 -5.73
N THR A 252 6.17 -3.20 -5.79
CA THR A 252 7.41 -3.91 -5.44
C THR A 252 8.14 -4.37 -6.70
N GLY A 253 9.47 -4.34 -6.65
CA GLY A 253 10.35 -4.78 -7.75
C GLY A 253 10.33 -3.83 -8.96
N LEU A 254 10.45 -4.39 -10.17
CA LEU A 254 10.50 -3.65 -11.45
C LEU A 254 9.28 -2.75 -11.70
N ALA A 255 8.15 -3.02 -11.05
CA ALA A 255 6.96 -2.17 -11.17
C ALA A 255 7.14 -0.79 -10.51
N ALA A 256 8.00 -0.69 -9.49
CA ALA A 256 8.31 0.56 -8.79
C ALA A 256 9.13 1.53 -9.65
N THR A 257 9.89 1.01 -10.62
CA THR A 257 10.79 1.80 -11.47
C THR A 257 10.10 2.29 -12.76
N LEU A 258 8.95 1.72 -13.13
CA LEU A 258 8.20 2.08 -14.35
C LEU A 258 7.93 3.60 -14.49
N PRO A 259 7.48 4.34 -13.46
CA PRO A 259 7.26 5.79 -13.57
C PRO A 259 8.54 6.61 -13.83
N TYR A 260 9.72 6.04 -13.58
CA TYR A 260 11.01 6.68 -13.81
C TYR A 260 11.57 6.45 -15.21
N LEU A 261 11.04 5.49 -15.98
CA LEU A 261 11.49 5.24 -17.35
C LEU A 261 11.30 6.46 -18.25
N PRO A 262 10.14 7.15 -18.26
CA PRO A 262 9.99 8.40 -19.03
C PRO A 262 10.99 9.47 -18.60
N VAL A 263 11.29 9.58 -17.31
CA VAL A 263 12.27 10.55 -16.77
C VAL A 263 13.67 10.26 -17.28
N LEU A 264 14.08 8.98 -17.28
CA LEU A 264 15.37 8.55 -17.82
C LEU A 264 15.46 8.85 -19.32
N CYS A 265 14.42 8.53 -20.08
CA CYS A 265 14.34 8.86 -21.51
C CYS A 265 14.39 10.36 -21.76
N ALA A 266 13.68 11.16 -20.96
CA ALA A 266 13.68 12.61 -21.09
C ALA A 266 15.08 13.20 -20.83
N PHE A 267 15.79 12.67 -19.83
CA PHE A 267 17.16 13.05 -19.54
C PHE A 267 18.12 12.72 -20.68
N THR A 268 18.08 11.49 -21.22
CA THR A 268 18.94 11.08 -22.33
C THR A 268 18.67 11.88 -23.61
N ILE A 269 17.40 12.16 -23.92
CA ILE A 269 17.01 13.01 -25.03
C ILE A 269 17.52 14.43 -24.81
N THR A 270 17.37 15.00 -23.62
CA THR A 270 17.85 16.35 -23.30
C THR A 270 19.36 16.47 -23.48
N VAL A 271 20.14 15.49 -23.00
CA VAL A 271 21.60 15.46 -23.19
C VAL A 271 21.96 15.38 -24.67
N THR A 272 21.23 14.58 -25.44
CA THR A 272 21.42 14.45 -26.89
C THR A 272 21.13 15.78 -27.60
N LEU A 273 20.01 16.43 -27.28
CA LEU A 273 19.63 17.72 -27.83
C LEU A 273 20.66 18.80 -27.49
N ARG A 274 21.23 18.79 -26.28
CA ARG A 274 22.30 19.73 -25.90
C ARG A 274 23.57 19.53 -26.73
N ARG A 275 23.90 18.29 -27.11
CA ARG A 275 25.06 17.97 -27.94
C ARG A 275 24.89 18.40 -29.41
N TYR A 276 23.67 18.33 -29.93
CA TYR A 276 23.34 18.64 -31.34
C TYR A 276 22.69 20.01 -31.56
N GLY A 277 22.69 20.90 -30.56
CA GLY A 277 22.16 22.27 -30.69
C GLY A 277 20.63 22.39 -30.66
N GLY A 278 19.91 21.33 -30.25
CA GLY A 278 18.46 21.31 -30.12
C GLY A 278 17.92 21.71 -28.74
N PHE A 279 18.78 22.11 -27.81
CA PHE A 279 18.42 22.47 -26.44
C PHE A 279 17.98 23.94 -26.34
N ASP A 280 16.80 24.18 -25.75
CA ASP A 280 16.21 25.50 -25.58
C ASP A 280 15.72 25.74 -24.13
N ASP A 281 15.25 26.97 -23.85
CA ASP A 281 14.78 27.38 -22.53
C ASP A 281 13.56 26.58 -22.05
N VAL A 282 12.72 26.09 -22.98
CA VAL A 282 11.52 25.31 -22.64
C VAL A 282 11.91 23.91 -22.17
N ILE A 283 12.89 23.28 -22.81
CA ILE A 283 13.45 22.00 -22.36
C ILE A 283 14.12 22.17 -20.99
N PHE A 284 14.89 23.25 -20.79
CA PHE A 284 15.51 23.54 -19.50
C PHE A 284 14.46 23.71 -18.39
N ALA A 285 13.45 24.57 -18.61
CA ALA A 285 12.36 24.79 -17.65
C ALA A 285 11.60 23.50 -17.35
N THR A 286 11.32 22.68 -18.37
CA THR A 286 10.66 21.38 -18.19
C THR A 286 11.52 20.42 -17.35
N MET A 287 12.83 20.36 -17.58
CA MET A 287 13.74 19.55 -16.76
C MET A 287 13.79 20.01 -15.31
N CYS A 288 13.75 21.33 -15.05
CA CYS A 288 13.64 21.85 -13.69
C CYS A 288 12.33 21.40 -13.01
N VAL A 289 11.20 21.44 -13.74
CA VAL A 289 9.91 20.95 -13.23
C VAL A 289 9.97 19.44 -12.96
N VAL A 290 10.50 18.64 -13.88
CA VAL A 290 10.68 17.19 -13.70
C VAL A 290 11.56 16.91 -12.47
N PHE A 291 12.67 17.62 -12.32
CA PHE A 291 13.56 17.49 -11.17
C PHE A 291 12.85 17.85 -9.85
N GLY A 292 12.13 18.96 -9.81
CA GLY A 292 11.33 19.37 -8.65
C GLY A 292 10.25 18.35 -8.27
N LEU A 293 9.54 17.79 -9.26
CA LEU A 293 8.55 16.73 -9.06
C LEU A 293 9.20 15.44 -8.54
N VAL A 294 10.36 15.05 -9.08
CA VAL A 294 11.14 13.91 -8.57
C VAL A 294 11.52 14.13 -7.11
N LEU A 295 12.08 15.30 -6.77
CA LEU A 295 12.47 15.62 -5.39
C LEU A 295 11.26 15.59 -4.43
N LEU A 296 10.16 16.22 -4.81
CA LEU A 296 8.94 16.22 -4.00
C LEU A 296 8.39 14.80 -3.80
N ARG A 297 8.40 13.99 -4.86
CA ARG A 297 8.01 12.58 -4.80
C ARG A 297 8.93 11.79 -3.87
N GLN A 298 10.24 11.98 -3.95
CA GLN A 298 11.20 11.31 -3.05
C GLN A 298 11.03 11.75 -1.60
N ALA A 299 10.78 13.03 -1.33
CA ALA A 299 10.51 13.53 0.01
C ALA A 299 9.27 12.88 0.63
N VAL A 300 8.17 12.77 -0.13
CA VAL A 300 6.95 12.07 0.31
C VAL A 300 7.21 10.59 0.57
N ALA A 301 8.03 9.93 -0.27
CA ALA A 301 8.41 8.54 -0.08
C ALA A 301 9.24 8.35 1.20
N LEU A 302 10.29 9.17 1.40
CA LEU A 302 11.15 9.14 2.58
C LEU A 302 10.38 9.36 3.88
N HIS A 303 9.52 10.39 3.92
CA HIS A 303 8.69 10.66 5.11
C HIS A 303 7.79 9.47 5.47
N SER A 304 7.29 8.76 4.47
CA SER A 304 6.45 7.60 4.72
C SER A 304 7.25 6.39 5.21
N ILE A 305 8.48 6.22 4.73
CA ILE A 305 9.40 5.19 5.23
C ILE A 305 9.73 5.47 6.70
N THR A 306 10.02 6.71 7.06
CA THR A 306 10.33 7.06 8.47
C THR A 306 9.15 6.83 9.40
N VAL A 307 7.92 7.15 8.96
CA VAL A 307 6.71 6.88 9.75
C VAL A 307 6.48 5.38 9.91
N LEU A 308 6.65 4.60 8.84
CA LEU A 308 6.50 3.15 8.89
C LEU A 308 7.55 2.49 9.80
N LEU A 309 8.80 2.95 9.74
CA LEU A 309 9.86 2.45 10.62
C LEU A 309 9.58 2.75 12.10
N ALA A 310 9.04 3.93 12.41
CA ALA A 310 8.65 4.27 13.79
C ALA A 310 7.53 3.37 14.31
N GLU A 311 6.52 3.06 13.47
CA GLU A 311 5.43 2.16 13.83
C GLU A 311 5.91 0.72 14.03
N VAL A 312 6.81 0.24 13.17
CA VAL A 312 7.43 -1.09 13.32
C VAL A 312 8.25 -1.17 14.61
N GLU A 313 9.02 -0.14 14.94
CA GLU A 313 9.83 -0.15 16.17
C GLU A 313 8.95 -0.09 17.43
N GLN A 314 7.85 0.66 17.39
CA GLN A 314 6.87 0.69 18.48
C GLN A 314 6.21 -0.69 18.66
N GLN A 315 5.76 -1.33 17.58
CA GLN A 315 5.21 -2.69 17.63
C GLN A 315 6.24 -3.70 18.16
N ARG A 316 7.50 -3.54 17.76
CA ARG A 316 8.59 -4.39 18.26
C ARG A 316 8.81 -4.20 19.76
N THR A 317 8.78 -2.96 20.25
CA THR A 317 8.93 -2.66 21.68
C THR A 317 7.76 -3.23 22.47
N GLU A 318 6.53 -3.08 21.97
CA GLU A 318 5.34 -3.66 22.59
C GLU A 318 5.43 -5.20 22.66
N LEU A 319 5.82 -5.85 21.56
CA LEU A 319 6.02 -7.30 21.53
C LEU A 319 7.14 -7.75 22.47
N GLN A 320 8.23 -6.98 22.58
CA GLN A 320 9.30 -7.26 23.55
C GLN A 320 8.83 -7.10 24.99
N TYR A 321 8.02 -6.08 25.27
CA TYR A 321 7.42 -5.86 26.58
C TYR A 321 6.50 -7.02 26.94
N GLN A 322 5.58 -7.41 26.05
CA GLN A 322 4.69 -8.57 26.23
C GLN A 322 5.45 -9.91 26.36
N ALA A 323 6.60 -10.05 25.68
CA ALA A 323 7.42 -11.24 25.80
C ALA A 323 8.08 -11.39 27.19
N THR A 324 8.23 -10.29 27.93
CA THR A 324 8.97 -10.25 29.21
C THR A 324 8.13 -9.84 30.42
N HIS A 325 6.94 -9.30 30.22
CA HIS A 325 6.06 -8.80 31.27
C HIS A 325 4.67 -9.46 31.20
N ASP A 326 4.01 -9.55 32.35
CA ASP A 326 2.63 -9.98 32.46
C ASP A 326 1.68 -8.81 32.17
N HIS A 327 0.77 -9.00 31.22
CA HIS A 327 -0.14 -7.98 30.72
C HIS A 327 -1.13 -7.44 31.77
N LEU A 328 -1.48 -8.22 32.80
CA LEU A 328 -2.44 -7.80 33.81
C LEU A 328 -1.79 -7.01 34.93
N THR A 329 -0.61 -7.46 35.38
CA THR A 329 0.05 -6.89 36.58
C THR A 329 1.17 -5.91 36.27
N GLY A 330 1.73 -5.94 35.05
CA GLY A 330 2.95 -5.21 34.70
C GLY A 330 4.22 -5.76 35.35
N LEU A 331 4.15 -6.83 36.14
CA LEU A 331 5.31 -7.54 36.65
C LEU A 331 6.05 -8.25 35.52
N THR A 332 7.29 -8.66 35.76
CA THR A 332 7.98 -9.55 34.81
C THR A 332 7.25 -10.89 34.71
N ASN A 333 7.37 -11.59 33.59
CA ASN A 333 6.72 -12.88 33.39
C ASN A 333 7.69 -14.04 33.62
N ARG A 334 7.17 -15.26 33.49
CA ARG A 334 7.97 -16.49 33.58
C ARG A 334 9.18 -16.50 32.63
N SER A 335 9.05 -16.00 31.40
CA SER A 335 10.14 -15.96 30.42
C SER A 335 11.30 -15.08 30.88
N TYR A 336 11.00 -13.92 31.49
CA TYR A 336 12.02 -13.01 32.01
C TYR A 336 12.80 -13.64 33.17
N LEU A 337 12.15 -14.40 34.07
CA LEU A 337 12.85 -15.14 35.12
C LEU A 337 13.90 -16.11 34.54
N TYR A 338 13.55 -16.88 33.50
CA TYR A 338 14.50 -17.79 32.84
C TYR A 338 15.67 -17.02 32.20
N GLN A 339 15.38 -15.87 31.57
CA GLN A 339 16.42 -15.01 31.00
C GLN A 339 17.36 -14.47 32.09
N ARG A 340 16.80 -14.03 33.22
CA ARG A 340 17.59 -13.52 34.36
C ARG A 340 18.45 -14.63 34.98
N ALA A 341 17.90 -15.83 35.12
CA ALA A 341 18.61 -16.96 35.70
C ALA A 341 19.77 -17.48 34.85
N ALA A 342 19.77 -17.23 33.54
CA ALA A 342 20.92 -17.55 32.68
C ALA A 342 22.18 -16.73 33.03
N GLY A 343 22.03 -15.60 33.74
CA GLY A 343 23.13 -14.75 34.18
C GLY A 343 23.64 -15.04 35.59
N TRP A 344 23.09 -16.05 36.30
CA TRP A 344 23.52 -16.40 37.65
C TRP A 344 24.98 -16.86 37.66
N GLY A 345 25.81 -16.20 38.48
CA GLY A 345 27.27 -16.29 38.40
C GLY A 345 27.95 -16.37 39.76
N GLY A 346 27.74 -17.47 40.49
CA GLY A 346 28.57 -17.78 41.65
C GLY A 346 28.16 -17.13 42.99
N SER A 347 27.01 -16.45 43.06
CA SER A 347 26.52 -15.77 44.27
C SER A 347 25.29 -16.49 44.85
N PRO A 348 25.02 -16.39 46.17
CA PRO A 348 23.82 -16.97 46.76
C PRO A 348 22.53 -16.39 46.16
N ILE A 349 21.51 -17.24 45.97
CA ILE A 349 20.22 -16.90 45.36
C ILE A 349 19.10 -17.54 46.19
N SER A 350 18.06 -16.75 46.49
CA SER A 350 16.81 -17.26 47.05
C SER A 350 15.69 -17.06 46.05
N LEU A 351 14.84 -18.07 45.93
CA LEU A 351 13.56 -17.98 45.23
C LEU A 351 12.44 -18.14 46.25
N LEU A 352 11.54 -17.17 46.27
CA LEU A 352 10.30 -17.19 47.02
C LEU A 352 9.17 -17.42 46.02
N LEU A 353 8.53 -18.59 46.09
CA LEU A 353 7.34 -18.92 45.30
C LEU A 353 6.08 -18.67 46.14
N LEU A 354 5.18 -17.83 45.65
CA LEU A 354 4.00 -17.34 46.34
C LEU A 354 2.74 -17.78 45.61
N ASP A 355 1.74 -18.24 46.37
CA ASP A 355 0.42 -18.62 45.87
C ASP A 355 -0.67 -18.01 46.76
N LEU A 356 -1.75 -17.56 46.13
CA LEU A 356 -2.85 -16.88 46.82
C LEU A 356 -3.87 -17.86 47.38
N ASP A 357 -3.97 -17.90 48.70
CA ASP A 357 -4.83 -18.83 49.41
C ASP A 357 -6.32 -18.52 49.15
N GLY A 358 -7.02 -19.47 48.52
CA GLY A 358 -8.47 -19.36 48.28
C GLY A 358 -8.85 -18.50 47.07
N PHE A 359 -7.90 -18.13 46.21
CA PHE A 359 -8.15 -17.27 45.05
C PHE A 359 -9.24 -17.81 44.10
N LYS A 360 -9.30 -19.13 43.90
CA LYS A 360 -10.36 -19.77 43.11
C LYS A 360 -11.76 -19.48 43.66
N GLU A 361 -11.94 -19.50 44.98
CA GLU A 361 -13.23 -19.23 45.62
C GLU A 361 -13.67 -17.78 45.41
N ILE A 362 -12.71 -16.84 45.32
CA ILE A 362 -12.99 -15.44 44.98
C ILE A 362 -13.49 -15.34 43.54
N ASN A 363 -12.81 -15.99 42.58
CA ASN A 363 -13.25 -16.03 41.19
C ASN A 363 -14.64 -16.64 41.03
N ASP A 364 -14.89 -17.77 41.69
CA ASP A 364 -16.15 -18.50 41.59
C ASP A 364 -17.33 -17.70 42.20
N ARG A 365 -17.07 -16.91 43.25
CA ARG A 365 -18.10 -16.15 43.98
C ARG A 365 -18.33 -14.73 43.45
N PHE A 366 -17.28 -14.06 42.98
CA PHE A 366 -17.31 -12.63 42.62
C PHE A 366 -16.91 -12.36 41.16
N GLY A 367 -16.61 -13.41 40.38
CA GLY A 367 -16.24 -13.33 38.98
C GLY A 367 -14.77 -12.97 38.75
N HIS A 368 -14.30 -13.28 37.54
CA HIS A 368 -12.90 -13.09 37.14
C HIS A 368 -12.41 -11.63 37.23
N ALA A 369 -13.26 -10.64 36.95
CA ALA A 369 -12.89 -9.23 37.07
C ALA A 369 -12.46 -8.86 38.50
N THR A 370 -13.14 -9.40 39.52
CA THR A 370 -12.76 -9.20 40.92
C THR A 370 -11.46 -9.93 41.26
N GLY A 371 -11.24 -11.13 40.68
CA GLY A 371 -9.97 -11.83 40.81
C GLY A 371 -8.81 -11.04 40.21
N ASP A 372 -9.02 -10.44 39.03
CA ASP A 372 -8.01 -9.59 38.37
C ASP A 372 -7.63 -8.38 39.24
N GLU A 373 -8.60 -7.74 39.91
CA GLU A 373 -8.32 -6.67 40.89
C GLU A 373 -7.46 -7.16 42.06
N VAL A 374 -7.72 -8.37 42.58
CA VAL A 374 -6.91 -8.97 43.66
C VAL A 374 -5.49 -9.24 43.19
N ILE A 375 -5.30 -9.75 41.97
CA ILE A 375 -3.98 -9.99 41.40
C ILE A 375 -3.21 -8.66 41.25
N ILE A 376 -3.84 -7.62 40.72
CA ILE A 376 -3.24 -6.27 40.58
C ILE A 376 -2.82 -5.71 41.94
N GLU A 377 -3.66 -5.90 42.96
CA GLU A 377 -3.37 -5.44 44.32
C GLU A 377 -2.18 -6.17 44.94
N VAL A 378 -2.10 -7.49 44.79
CA VAL A 378 -0.94 -8.29 45.23
C VAL A 378 0.32 -7.85 44.50
N ALA A 379 0.27 -7.67 43.18
CA ALA A 379 1.40 -7.17 42.41
C ALA A 379 1.89 -5.80 42.89
N THR A 380 0.96 -4.92 43.27
CA THR A 380 1.28 -3.60 43.84
C THR A 380 2.00 -3.73 45.18
N VAL A 381 1.54 -4.63 46.06
CA VAL A 381 2.19 -4.90 47.35
C VAL A 381 3.61 -5.46 47.16
N LEU A 382 3.78 -6.43 46.27
CA LEU A 382 5.08 -7.02 45.96
C LEU A 382 6.04 -5.96 45.40
N THR A 383 5.59 -5.14 44.45
CA THR A 383 6.41 -4.07 43.84
C THR A 383 6.83 -3.00 44.86
N ALA A 384 5.97 -2.69 45.84
CA ALA A 384 6.27 -1.70 46.87
C ALA A 384 7.27 -2.20 47.92
N LEU A 385 7.28 -3.52 48.21
CA LEU A 385 8.11 -4.11 49.26
C LEU A 385 9.41 -4.72 48.77
N VAL A 386 9.46 -5.17 47.51
CA VAL A 386 10.65 -5.78 46.92
C VAL A 386 11.54 -4.69 46.33
N PRO A 387 12.79 -4.56 46.82
CA PRO A 387 13.74 -3.61 46.26
C PRO A 387 13.99 -3.81 44.74
N PRO A 388 14.27 -2.73 43.97
CA PRO A 388 14.40 -2.81 42.51
C PRO A 388 15.54 -3.70 41.97
N HIS A 389 16.52 -4.05 42.82
CA HIS A 389 17.63 -4.94 42.44
C HIS A 389 17.25 -6.43 42.54
N HIS A 390 16.11 -6.75 43.14
CA HIS A 390 15.51 -8.08 43.14
C HIS A 390 14.45 -8.18 42.03
N THR A 391 14.11 -9.41 41.65
CA THR A 391 13.15 -9.65 40.56
C THR A 391 11.82 -10.11 41.12
N VAL A 392 10.72 -9.49 40.70
CA VAL A 392 9.35 -9.94 40.98
C VAL A 392 8.70 -10.34 39.66
N ALA A 393 8.09 -11.52 39.64
CA ALA A 393 7.44 -12.04 38.46
C ALA A 393 6.11 -12.70 38.78
N ARG A 394 5.19 -12.69 37.81
CA ARG A 394 3.99 -13.53 37.82
C ARG A 394 4.21 -14.72 36.90
N LEU A 395 3.97 -15.93 37.42
CA LEU A 395 4.17 -17.17 36.68
C LEU A 395 2.92 -17.57 35.87
N GLY A 396 1.75 -17.21 36.38
CA GLY A 396 0.44 -17.46 35.79
C GLY A 396 -0.63 -17.61 36.88
N GLY A 397 -1.90 -17.37 36.56
CA GLY A 397 -2.99 -17.50 37.53
C GLY A 397 -2.76 -16.64 38.79
N ASP A 398 -2.68 -17.29 39.95
CA ASP A 398 -2.42 -16.78 41.28
C ASP A 398 -0.97 -16.95 41.78
N GLU A 399 -0.06 -17.42 40.92
CA GLU A 399 1.33 -17.70 41.29
C GLU A 399 2.28 -16.53 40.99
N PHE A 400 3.06 -16.15 41.99
CA PHE A 400 4.10 -15.13 41.91
C PHE A 400 5.44 -15.70 42.37
N ALA A 401 6.53 -15.11 41.88
CA ALA A 401 7.88 -15.47 42.26
C ALA A 401 8.70 -14.21 42.57
N VAL A 402 9.53 -14.29 43.61
CA VAL A 402 10.51 -13.27 43.95
C VAL A 402 11.90 -13.89 43.99
N ILE A 403 12.83 -13.38 43.20
CA ILE A 403 14.25 -13.75 43.25
C ILE A 403 14.99 -12.69 44.07
N LEU A 404 15.67 -13.13 45.13
CA LEU A 404 16.63 -12.33 45.88
C LEU A 404 18.05 -12.64 45.39
N GLU A 405 18.67 -11.66 44.74
CA GLU A 405 20.01 -11.73 44.16
C GLU A 405 20.77 -10.41 44.44
N PRO A 406 21.93 -10.46 45.13
CA PRO A 406 22.40 -11.58 45.94
C PRO A 406 21.43 -11.88 47.08
N SER A 407 21.31 -13.15 47.45
CA SER A 407 20.41 -13.57 48.52
C SER A 407 20.95 -13.18 49.89
N PRO A 408 20.10 -12.67 50.80
CA PRO A 408 20.41 -12.64 52.22
C PRO A 408 20.46 -14.07 52.80
N PRO A 409 20.92 -14.25 54.05
CA PRO A 409 20.85 -15.53 54.75
C PRO A 409 19.43 -16.10 54.75
N PRO A 410 19.26 -17.45 54.75
CA PRO A 410 17.94 -18.08 54.66
C PRO A 410 16.92 -17.61 55.70
N VAL A 411 17.38 -17.29 56.91
CA VAL A 411 16.54 -16.78 58.00
C VAL A 411 15.98 -15.40 57.65
N GLU A 412 16.81 -14.49 57.15
CA GLU A 412 16.39 -13.15 56.74
C GLU A 412 15.49 -13.19 55.49
N ALA A 413 15.77 -14.10 54.56
CA ALA A 413 14.91 -14.35 53.40
C ALA A 413 13.53 -14.87 53.83
N ALA A 414 13.46 -15.76 54.82
CA ALA A 414 12.21 -16.24 55.39
C ALA A 414 11.44 -15.12 56.10
N THR A 415 12.11 -14.31 56.93
CA THR A 415 11.50 -13.13 57.58
C THR A 415 11.01 -12.11 56.54
N PHE A 416 11.70 -11.96 55.41
CA PHE A 416 11.21 -11.15 54.30
C PHE A 416 9.94 -11.74 53.69
N GLY A 417 9.88 -13.06 53.47
CA GLY A 417 8.67 -13.76 53.03
C GLY A 417 7.48 -13.55 53.99
N GLU A 418 7.71 -13.64 55.30
CA GLU A 418 6.66 -13.39 56.31
C GLU A 418 6.13 -11.96 56.23
N ARG A 419 7.00 -10.96 55.99
CA ARG A 419 6.58 -9.58 55.76
C ARG A 419 5.70 -9.43 54.51
N LEU A 420 6.03 -10.14 53.42
CA LEU A 420 5.20 -10.14 52.21
C LEU A 420 3.81 -10.72 52.49
N ILE A 421 3.72 -11.86 53.17
CA ILE A 421 2.44 -12.48 53.56
C ILE A 421 1.62 -11.51 54.42
N ALA A 422 2.23 -10.91 55.43
CA ALA A 422 1.54 -9.99 56.33
C ALA A 422 0.99 -8.77 55.57
N ALA A 423 1.75 -8.21 54.64
CA ALA A 423 1.33 -7.07 53.83
C ALA A 423 0.20 -7.41 52.85
N ILE A 424 0.23 -8.60 52.22
CA ILE A 424 -0.86 -9.08 51.36
C ILE A 424 -2.11 -9.31 52.20
N SER A 425 -1.98 -9.99 53.33
CA SER A 425 -3.10 -10.31 54.23
C SER A 425 -3.75 -9.06 54.82
N ALA A 426 -2.97 -7.99 55.07
CA ALA A 426 -3.47 -6.72 55.58
C ALA A 426 -4.45 -6.01 54.62
N LYS A 427 -4.44 -6.36 53.32
CA LYS A 427 -5.44 -5.88 52.36
C LYS A 427 -6.82 -6.51 52.56
N GLY A 428 -6.90 -7.62 53.32
CA GLY A 428 -8.14 -8.23 53.78
C GLY A 428 -8.93 -8.99 52.71
N ARG A 429 -8.39 -9.12 51.48
CA ARG A 429 -9.07 -9.77 50.35
C ARG A 429 -8.61 -11.19 50.08
N VAL A 430 -7.35 -11.52 50.38
CA VAL A 430 -6.76 -12.85 50.11
C VAL A 430 -5.61 -13.15 51.07
N GLY A 431 -5.41 -14.42 51.41
CA GLY A 431 -4.21 -14.89 52.10
C GLY A 431 -3.10 -15.25 51.11
N ALA A 432 -1.89 -15.49 51.59
CA ALA A 432 -0.80 -15.99 50.75
C ALA A 432 0.05 -17.00 51.50
N SER A 433 0.47 -18.05 50.80
CA SER A 433 1.44 -19.03 51.27
C SER A 433 2.71 -18.94 50.44
N LEU A 434 3.87 -19.21 51.05
CA LEU A 434 5.17 -19.01 50.43
C LEU A 434 6.10 -20.21 50.63
N GLY A 435 6.74 -20.64 49.55
CA GLY A 435 7.86 -21.57 49.57
C GLY A 435 9.17 -20.86 49.29
N LEU A 436 10.14 -20.98 50.21
CA LEU A 436 11.49 -20.44 50.05
C LEU A 436 12.46 -21.56 49.65
N ALA A 437 13.13 -21.42 48.52
CA ALA A 437 14.29 -22.23 48.15
C ALA A 437 15.56 -21.39 48.20
N TYR A 438 16.57 -21.85 48.93
CA TYR A 438 17.86 -21.19 49.06
C TYR A 438 18.95 -22.01 48.37
N GLU A 439 19.74 -21.33 47.53
CA GLU A 439 20.94 -21.89 46.92
C GLU A 439 22.14 -20.99 47.24
N PRO A 440 23.25 -21.54 47.77
CA PRO A 440 24.40 -20.73 48.22
C PRO A 440 25.49 -20.47 47.16
N THR A 441 25.50 -21.15 46.02
CA THR A 441 26.64 -21.14 45.06
C THR A 441 26.35 -20.44 43.73
N GLY A 442 25.11 -20.05 43.45
CA GLY A 442 24.61 -19.53 42.20
C GLY A 442 24.73 -20.48 41.01
N ARG A 443 24.92 -21.79 41.23
CA ARG A 443 25.24 -22.78 40.16
C ARG A 443 24.05 -23.63 39.72
N THR A 444 22.90 -23.47 40.38
CA THR A 444 21.70 -24.24 40.02
C THR A 444 20.94 -23.62 38.85
N THR A 445 20.03 -24.41 38.26
CA THR A 445 19.10 -23.92 37.24
C THR A 445 17.83 -23.39 37.89
N LEU A 446 17.17 -22.41 37.24
CA LEU A 446 15.89 -21.89 37.71
C LEU A 446 14.83 -23.00 37.88
N GLY A 447 14.77 -23.96 36.96
CA GLY A 447 13.80 -25.06 37.04
C GLY A 447 13.98 -25.91 38.29
N MET A 448 15.23 -26.16 38.69
CA MET A 448 15.54 -26.87 39.92
C MET A 448 15.20 -26.05 41.17
N LEU A 449 15.38 -24.73 41.13
CA LEU A 449 15.06 -23.84 42.26
C LEU A 449 13.54 -23.63 42.41
N LEU A 450 12.81 -23.52 41.30
CA LEU A 450 11.34 -23.52 41.27
C LEU A 450 10.76 -24.80 41.86
N SER A 451 11.30 -25.97 41.48
CA SER A 451 10.86 -27.25 42.02
C SER A 451 11.08 -27.37 43.54
N ASP A 452 12.19 -26.86 44.06
CA ASP A 452 12.47 -26.87 45.49
C ASP A 452 11.53 -25.92 46.25
N ALA A 453 11.23 -24.74 45.66
CA ALA A 453 10.34 -23.75 46.23
C ALA A 453 8.89 -24.23 46.22
N ASP A 454 8.46 -24.94 45.17
CA ASP A 454 7.15 -25.57 45.06
C ASP A 454 6.96 -26.65 46.14
N ALA A 455 7.94 -27.53 46.32
CA ALA A 455 7.93 -28.51 47.41
C ALA A 455 7.91 -27.86 48.81
N ALA A 456 8.46 -26.64 48.95
CA ALA A 456 8.35 -25.87 50.19
C ALA A 456 6.95 -25.27 50.34
N LEU A 457 6.39 -24.70 49.27
CA LEU A 457 5.06 -24.10 49.24
C LEU A 457 3.97 -25.12 49.61
N ASP A 458 4.06 -26.35 49.10
CA ASP A 458 3.15 -27.43 49.47
C ASP A 458 3.18 -27.73 50.98
N LYS A 459 4.37 -27.70 51.59
CA LYS A 459 4.51 -27.85 53.05
C LYS A 459 3.85 -26.69 53.80
N ALA A 460 3.98 -25.46 53.29
CA ALA A 460 3.31 -24.30 53.88
C ALA A 460 1.77 -24.44 53.82
N LYS A 461 1.23 -24.88 52.67
CA LYS A 461 -0.21 -25.13 52.48
C LYS A 461 -0.70 -26.25 53.39
N ALA A 462 0.00 -27.38 53.46
CA ALA A 462 -0.36 -28.52 54.30
C ALA A 462 -0.31 -28.20 55.81
N ALA A 463 0.58 -27.30 56.23
CA ALA A 463 0.72 -26.90 57.63
C ALA A 463 -0.36 -25.90 58.10
N GLY A 464 -1.30 -25.50 57.23
CA GLY A 464 -2.42 -24.61 57.57
C GLY A 464 -2.37 -23.23 56.89
N LYS A 465 -1.63 -23.09 55.78
CA LYS A 465 -1.55 -21.88 54.95
C LYS A 465 -1.00 -20.64 55.69
N GLY A 466 -0.92 -19.50 55.01
CA GLY A 466 -0.58 -18.20 55.59
C GLY A 466 0.83 -18.11 56.19
N ARG A 467 1.79 -18.89 55.67
CA ARG A 467 3.15 -18.98 56.22
C ARG A 467 4.21 -19.22 55.17
N VAL A 468 5.46 -19.05 55.58
CA VAL A 468 6.65 -19.43 54.80
C VAL A 468 7.10 -20.82 55.23
N ALA A 469 7.43 -21.68 54.27
CA ALA A 469 8.18 -22.91 54.50
C ALA A 469 9.49 -22.87 53.70
N VAL A 470 10.54 -23.49 54.24
CA VAL A 470 11.89 -23.40 53.70
C VAL A 470 12.37 -24.76 53.20
N ASN A 471 13.00 -24.78 52.04
CA ASN A 471 13.75 -25.89 51.51
C ASN A 471 15.20 -25.45 51.25
N MET A 472 16.15 -26.09 51.93
CA MET A 472 17.58 -25.79 51.80
C MET A 472 18.25 -26.91 51.02
N ARG A 473 19.00 -26.58 49.97
CA ARG A 473 19.94 -27.52 49.37
C ARG A 473 21.21 -27.60 50.21
N ALA A 474 21.61 -28.83 50.53
CA ALA A 474 22.90 -29.09 51.15
C ALA A 474 24.02 -28.73 50.15
N ILE A 475 25.09 -28.12 50.67
CA ILE A 475 26.32 -27.86 49.93
C ILE A 475 26.99 -29.22 49.73
N SER A 476 26.98 -29.75 48.51
CA SER A 476 27.74 -30.96 48.13
C SER A 476 29.10 -30.60 47.56
#